data_AF-A0A2K3MIN0-F1
#
_entry.id   AF-A0A2K3MIN0-F1
#
_cell.length_a   1.000
_cell.length_b   1.000
_cell.length_c   1.000
_cell.angle_alpha   90.00
_cell.angle_beta   90.00
_cell.angle_gamma   90.00
#
_symmetry.space_group_name_H-M   'P 1'
#
loop_
_entity.id
_entity.type
_entity.pdbx_description
1 polymer ?
#
loop_
_entity_poly.entity_id
_entity_poly.type
_entity_poly.pdbx_seq_one_letter_code
_entity_poly.pdbx_strand_id
1 'polypeptide(L)'
;MLPSSSYAQLTPSFYTKTCPNVSSIVHEVVSNVSKTDPRMLASLIRLHFHDCFVQGCDASILLNNTETIISEQDALPNINSIRGLDVINQIKFAVEISCQNTVSCSDILNLAAQSSYVL
;
A
#
# COMPACT_ATOMS: atom_id res chain seq x y z
N MET A 1 -26.69 -1.86 2.12
CA MET A 1 -26.27 -0.75 1.24
C MET A 1 -25.39 -1.37 0.17
N LEU A 2 -25.84 -1.42 -1.08
CA LEU A 2 -25.06 -1.94 -2.20
C LEU A 2 -24.11 -0.83 -2.67
N PRO A 3 -22.83 -1.11 -2.94
CA PRO A 3 -21.89 -0.10 -3.41
C PRO A 3 -22.32 0.36 -4.81
N SER A 4 -22.32 1.67 -5.03
CA SER A 4 -22.49 2.25 -6.37
C SER A 4 -21.36 1.77 -7.28
N SER A 5 -21.69 1.19 -8.43
CA SER A 5 -20.70 0.84 -9.46
C SER A 5 -20.00 2.11 -9.95
N SER A 6 -18.73 2.25 -9.60
CA SER A 6 -17.84 3.27 -10.16
C SER A 6 -17.43 2.87 -11.59
N TYR A 7 -17.47 3.82 -12.53
CA TYR A 7 -16.92 3.68 -13.88
C TYR A 7 -15.38 3.92 -13.93
N ALA A 8 -14.68 3.83 -12.79
CA ALA A 8 -13.22 3.92 -12.75
C ALA A 8 -12.61 2.56 -13.15
N GLN A 9 -12.41 2.35 -14.45
CA GLN A 9 -11.81 1.12 -14.96
C GLN A 9 -10.32 1.08 -14.58
N LEU A 10 -9.96 0.28 -13.57
CA LEU A 10 -8.57 -0.02 -13.27
C LEU A 10 -7.93 -0.74 -14.47
N THR A 11 -6.67 -0.43 -14.76
CA THR A 11 -5.91 -1.14 -15.80
C THR A 11 -4.55 -1.57 -15.26
N PRO A 12 -4.08 -2.80 -15.55
CA PRO A 12 -2.74 -3.25 -15.15
C PRO A 12 -1.62 -2.40 -15.77
N SER A 13 -1.93 -1.67 -16.84
CA SER A 13 -1.00 -0.85 -17.62
C SER A 13 -1.04 0.64 -17.27
N PHE A 14 -1.76 1.05 -16.23
CA PHE A 14 -1.98 2.46 -15.87
C PHE A 14 -0.67 3.27 -15.79
N TYR A 15 0.38 2.70 -15.21
CA TYR A 15 1.68 3.35 -15.04
C TYR A 15 2.70 3.09 -16.16
N THR A 16 2.37 2.34 -17.21
CA THR A 16 3.34 1.91 -18.24
C THR A 16 4.07 3.08 -18.91
N LYS A 17 3.41 4.25 -19.03
CA LYS A 17 4.01 5.44 -19.65
C LYS A 17 4.61 6.41 -18.63
N THR A 18 4.03 6.50 -17.43
CA THR A 18 4.37 7.53 -16.44
C THR A 18 5.37 7.03 -15.39
N CYS A 19 5.31 5.75 -15.05
CA CYS A 19 6.24 5.09 -14.13
C CYS A 19 6.47 3.62 -14.53
N PRO A 20 7.17 3.35 -15.64
CA PRO A 20 7.29 1.99 -16.20
C PRO A 20 7.94 0.98 -15.25
N ASN A 21 8.78 1.45 -14.32
CA ASN A 21 9.53 0.59 -13.40
C ASN A 21 8.84 0.41 -12.04
N VAL A 22 7.61 0.92 -11.83
CA VAL A 22 6.96 0.93 -10.51
C VAL A 22 6.90 -0.45 -9.86
N SER A 23 6.48 -1.49 -10.59
CA SER A 23 6.38 -2.85 -10.04
C SER A 23 7.74 -3.41 -9.65
N SER A 24 8.80 -3.08 -10.40
CA SER A 24 10.16 -3.53 -10.09
C SER A 24 10.72 -2.84 -8.84
N ILE A 25 10.50 -1.53 -8.71
CA ILE A 25 10.91 -0.75 -7.54
C ILE A 25 10.23 -1.29 -6.27
N VAL A 26 8.91 -1.49 -6.33
CA VAL A 26 8.14 -2.05 -5.20
C VAL A 26 8.66 -3.44 -4.84
N HIS A 27 8.82 -4.32 -5.83
CA HIS A 27 9.29 -5.69 -5.61
C HIS A 27 10.69 -5.74 -4.97
N GLU A 28 11.61 -4.88 -5.41
CA GLU A 28 12.96 -4.81 -4.85
C GLU A 28 12.96 -4.41 -3.37
N VAL A 29 12.20 -3.38 -3.00
CA VAL A 29 12.10 -2.95 -1.60
C VAL A 29 11.49 -4.06 -0.73
N VAL A 30 10.39 -4.68 -1.18
CA VAL A 30 9.74 -5.78 -0.45
C VAL A 30 10.68 -6.98 -0.30
N SER A 31 11.39 -7.36 -1.36
CA SER A 31 12.39 -8.44 -1.36
C SER A 31 13.56 -8.16 -0.41
N ASN A 32 14.00 -6.92 -0.33
CA ASN A 32 15.10 -6.55 0.56
C ASN A 32 14.68 -6.59 2.04
N VAL A 33 13.47 -6.10 2.36
CA VAL A 33 12.95 -6.17 3.73
C VAL A 33 12.65 -7.62 4.13
N SER A 34 12.17 -8.47 3.21
CA SER A 34 11.83 -9.87 3.54
C SER A 34 13.04 -10.73 3.91
N LYS A 35 14.25 -10.36 3.46
CA LYS A 35 15.50 -11.04 3.83
C LYS A 35 15.81 -10.94 5.33
N THR A 36 15.42 -9.83 5.96
CA THR A 36 15.64 -9.61 7.40
C THR A 36 14.39 -9.90 8.22
N ASP A 37 13.21 -9.66 7.67
CA ASP A 37 11.93 -9.98 8.29
C ASP A 37 10.97 -10.69 7.31
N PRO A 38 11.02 -12.03 7.22
CA PRO A 38 10.12 -12.80 6.35
C PRO A 38 8.63 -12.62 6.69
N ARG A 39 8.30 -12.23 7.92
CA ARG A 39 6.91 -11.99 8.34
C ARG A 39 6.36 -10.68 7.76
N MET A 40 7.22 -9.82 7.23
CA MET A 40 6.78 -8.59 6.57
C MET A 40 5.90 -8.87 5.36
N LEU A 41 6.14 -9.96 4.63
CA LEU A 41 5.32 -10.35 3.47
C LEU A 41 3.84 -10.51 3.86
N ALA A 42 3.57 -11.31 4.90
CA ALA A 42 2.22 -11.49 5.43
C ALA A 42 1.64 -10.19 6.02
N SER A 43 2.50 -9.34 6.59
CA SER A 43 2.07 -8.06 7.18
C SER A 43 1.59 -7.07 6.12
N LEU A 44 2.26 -6.99 4.96
CA LEU A 44 1.89 -6.13 3.84
C LEU A 44 0.58 -6.59 3.17
N ILE A 45 0.39 -7.90 3.00
CA ILE A 45 -0.88 -8.47 2.53
C ILE A 45 -2.02 -8.10 3.48
N ARG A 46 -1.81 -8.28 4.79
CA ARG A 46 -2.78 -7.90 5.81
C ARG A 46 -3.08 -6.39 5.78
N LEU A 47 -2.07 -5.55 5.61
CA LEU A 47 -2.25 -4.10 5.56
C LEU A 47 -3.14 -3.68 4.37
N HIS A 48 -2.90 -4.25 3.19
CA HIS A 48 -3.77 -4.02 2.02
C HIS A 48 -5.21 -4.50 2.26
N PHE A 49 -5.39 -5.66 2.90
CA PHE A 49 -6.73 -6.14 3.28
C PHE A 49 -7.45 -5.17 4.22
N HIS A 50 -6.76 -4.67 5.25
CA HIS A 50 -7.35 -3.76 6.23
C HIS A 50 -7.73 -2.41 5.61
N ASP A 51 -6.94 -1.90 4.65
CA ASP A 51 -7.30 -0.72 3.85
C ASP A 51 -8.60 -0.99 3.08
N CYS A 52 -8.62 -2.02 2.22
CA CYS A 52 -9.76 -2.30 1.36
C CYS A 52 -11.08 -2.59 2.08
N PHE A 53 -11.03 -3.07 3.33
CA PHE A 53 -12.23 -3.39 4.12
C PHE A 53 -12.84 -2.18 4.82
N VAL A 54 -12.12 -1.07 4.95
CA VAL A 54 -12.59 0.16 5.58
C VAL A 54 -12.61 1.25 4.53
N GLN A 55 -13.81 1.70 4.14
CA GLN A 55 -14.01 2.79 3.16
C GLN A 55 -13.49 2.53 1.72
N GLY A 56 -12.74 1.45 1.49
CA GLY A 56 -12.27 0.99 0.19
C GLY A 56 -10.75 1.00 0.11
N CYS A 57 -10.19 0.56 -1.03
CA CYS A 57 -8.73 0.55 -1.22
C CYS A 57 -8.24 1.98 -1.55
N ASP A 58 -8.19 2.88 -0.58
CA ASP A 58 -7.93 4.31 -0.77
C ASP A 58 -6.72 4.83 0.03
N ALA A 59 -6.00 3.94 0.71
CA ALA A 59 -4.87 4.25 1.60
C ALA A 59 -5.23 5.06 2.85
N SER A 60 -6.51 5.14 3.23
CA SER A 60 -6.97 5.81 4.45
C SER A 60 -6.31 5.24 5.70
N ILE A 61 -6.00 3.93 5.74
CA ILE A 61 -5.31 3.30 6.86
C ILE A 61 -3.91 3.90 7.14
N LEU A 62 -3.28 4.53 6.14
CA LEU A 62 -1.94 5.11 6.26
C LEU A 62 -1.93 6.48 6.94
N LEU A 63 -3.10 7.10 7.15
CA LEU A 63 -3.20 8.44 7.73
C LEU A 63 -2.98 8.39 9.24
N ASN A 64 -2.07 9.25 9.72
CA ASN A 64 -1.82 9.43 11.15
C ASN A 64 -2.86 10.36 11.78
N ASN A 65 -2.96 10.33 13.12
CA ASN A 65 -3.78 11.28 13.86
C ASN A 65 -3.35 12.72 13.58
N THR A 66 -4.35 13.59 13.44
CA THR A 66 -4.19 15.05 13.39
C THR A 66 -5.30 15.68 14.24
N GLU A 67 -5.38 17.02 14.28
CA GLU A 67 -6.49 17.70 14.95
C GLU A 67 -7.87 17.37 14.36
N THR A 68 -7.93 16.95 13.09
CA THR A 68 -9.17 16.69 12.35
C THR A 68 -9.33 15.22 11.94
N ILE A 69 -8.31 14.38 12.12
CA ILE A 69 -8.29 12.98 11.69
C ILE A 69 -8.06 12.09 12.90
N ILE A 70 -9.01 11.19 13.15
CA ILE A 70 -8.81 10.04 14.03
C ILE A 70 -8.34 8.88 13.15
N SER A 71 -7.13 8.40 13.41
CA SER A 71 -6.47 7.39 12.60
C SER A 71 -7.14 6.03 12.73
N GLU A 72 -7.29 5.33 11.61
CA GLU A 72 -7.70 3.93 11.59
C GLU A 72 -6.68 3.03 12.29
N GLN A 73 -5.42 3.48 12.43
CA GLN A 73 -4.35 2.74 13.09
C GLN A 73 -4.65 2.47 14.58
N ASP A 74 -5.47 3.31 15.23
CA ASP A 74 -5.86 3.17 16.64
C ASP A 74 -7.15 2.38 16.83
N ALA A 75 -7.81 1.95 15.75
CA ALA A 75 -8.99 1.10 15.86
C ALA A 75 -8.63 -0.24 16.53
N LEU A 76 -9.56 -0.84 17.28
CA LEU A 76 -9.36 -2.12 17.98
C LEU A 76 -8.67 -3.23 17.14
N PRO A 77 -9.00 -3.46 15.86
CA PRO A 77 -8.31 -4.49 15.07
C PRO A 77 -6.88 -4.12 14.66
N ASN A 78 -6.51 -2.83 14.75
CA ASN A 78 -5.27 -2.27 14.22
C ASN A 78 -4.27 -1.89 15.31
N ILE A 79 -4.75 -1.38 16.46
CA ILE A 79 -3.90 -0.90 17.55
C ILE A 79 -2.99 -2.02 18.06
N ASN A 80 -1.68 -1.74 18.12
CA ASN A 80 -0.64 -2.72 18.47
C ASN A 80 -0.68 -4.02 17.62
N SER A 81 -1.23 -3.96 16.41
CA SER A 81 -1.50 -5.14 15.60
C SER A 81 -1.02 -4.99 14.15
N ILE A 82 -1.42 -3.92 13.44
CA ILE A 82 -0.92 -3.67 12.08
C ILE A 82 0.56 -3.27 12.11
N ARG A 83 1.30 -3.58 11.04
CA ARG A 83 2.71 -3.22 10.88
C ARG A 83 3.07 -3.11 9.40
N GLY A 84 4.24 -2.53 9.10
CA GLY A 84 4.73 -2.34 7.73
C GLY A 84 4.46 -0.95 7.14
N LEU A 85 3.92 -0.01 7.92
CA LEU A 85 3.74 1.40 7.52
C LEU A 85 5.07 2.05 7.13
N ASP A 86 6.14 1.70 7.83
CA ASP A 86 7.51 2.12 7.53
C ASP A 86 8.00 1.59 6.17
N VAL A 87 7.65 0.34 5.82
CA VAL A 87 7.98 -0.26 4.53
C VAL A 87 7.21 0.41 3.40
N ILE A 88 5.92 0.72 3.60
CA ILE A 88 5.14 1.49 2.63
C ILE A 88 5.75 2.88 2.39
N ASN A 89 6.23 3.55 3.44
CA ASN A 89 6.95 4.82 3.30
C ASN A 89 8.28 4.67 2.55
N GLN A 90 9.05 3.59 2.78
CA GLN A 90 10.27 3.30 2.04
C GLN A 90 9.99 3.06 0.55
N ILE A 91 8.92 2.29 0.23
CA ILE A 91 8.48 2.08 -1.14
C ILE A 91 8.09 3.41 -1.78
N LYS A 92 7.25 4.21 -1.11
CA LYS A 92 6.83 5.52 -1.61
C LYS A 92 8.03 6.42 -1.88
N PHE A 93 8.99 6.47 -0.97
CA PHE A 93 10.23 7.23 -1.17
C PHE A 93 11.01 6.77 -2.41
N ALA A 94 11.22 5.47 -2.57
CA ALA A 94 11.91 4.92 -3.74
C ALA A 94 11.16 5.21 -5.05
N VAL A 95 9.84 5.13 -5.02
CA VAL A 95 8.99 5.45 -6.18
C VAL A 95 9.05 6.95 -6.51
N GLU A 96 9.02 7.84 -5.52
CA GLU A 96 9.09 9.29 -5.75
C GLU A 96 10.44 9.74 -6.32
N ILE A 97 11.53 9.05 -6.01
CA ILE A 97 12.84 9.28 -6.67
C ILE A 97 12.76 9.00 -8.18
N SER A 98 11.99 7.99 -8.58
CA SER A 98 11.87 7.59 -9.99
C SER A 98 10.74 8.32 -10.73
N CYS A 99 9.64 8.62 -10.04
CA CYS A 99 8.35 8.97 -10.61
C CYS A 99 7.59 9.94 -9.71
N GLN A 100 8.07 11.19 -9.66
CA GLN A 100 7.56 12.18 -8.72
C GLN A 100 6.05 12.44 -8.88
N ASN A 101 5.34 12.46 -7.76
CA ASN A 101 3.91 12.72 -7.61
C ASN A 101 3.00 11.92 -8.56
N THR A 102 3.42 10.71 -8.95
CA THR A 102 2.73 9.93 -9.99
C THR A 102 1.95 8.76 -9.41
N VAL A 103 2.58 7.95 -8.55
CA VAL A 103 1.99 6.68 -8.07
C VAL A 103 1.27 6.89 -6.75
N SER A 104 0.02 6.45 -6.66
CA SER A 104 -0.80 6.57 -5.46
C SER A 104 -0.33 5.64 -4.32
N CYS A 105 -0.59 6.00 -3.06
CA CYS A 105 -0.31 5.12 -1.93
C CYS A 105 -1.20 3.86 -1.93
N SER A 106 -2.43 3.96 -2.46
CA SER A 106 -3.33 2.82 -2.62
C SER A 106 -2.76 1.79 -3.59
N ASP A 107 -2.22 2.22 -4.73
CA ASP A 107 -1.56 1.31 -5.66
C ASP A 107 -0.27 0.72 -5.09
N ILE A 108 0.45 1.47 -4.25
CA ILE A 108 1.61 0.94 -3.52
C ILE A 108 1.21 -0.18 -2.58
N LEU A 109 0.11 -0.04 -1.82
CA LEU A 109 -0.41 -1.13 -0.96
C LEU A 109 -0.73 -2.38 -1.79
N ASN A 110 -1.40 -2.21 -2.93
CA ASN A 110 -1.75 -3.31 -3.83
C ASN A 110 -0.50 -3.98 -4.44
N LEU A 111 0.45 -3.20 -4.97
CA LEU A 111 1.70 -3.71 -5.55
C LEU A 111 2.60 -4.38 -4.49
N ALA A 112 2.61 -3.87 -3.26
CA ALA A 112 3.34 -4.47 -2.14
C ALA A 112 2.74 -5.81 -1.73
N ALA A 113 1.40 -5.90 -1.65
CA ALA A 113 0.70 -7.15 -1.39
C ALA A 113 0.94 -8.18 -2.51
N GLN A 114 0.87 -7.75 -3.79
CA GLN A 114 1.19 -8.61 -4.93
C GLN A 114 2.63 -9.13 -4.85
N SER A 115 3.61 -8.23 -4.63
CA SER A 115 5.01 -8.61 -4.49
C SER A 115 5.22 -9.58 -3.33
N SER A 116 4.48 -9.39 -2.24
CA SER A 116 4.55 -10.26 -1.06
C SER A 116 3.95 -11.64 -1.27
N TYR A 117 3.00 -11.78 -2.18
CA TYR A 117 2.45 -13.09 -2.57
C TYR A 117 3.38 -13.85 -3.52
N VAL A 118 4.14 -13.12 -4.34
CA VAL A 118 5.10 -13.69 -5.31
C VAL A 118 6.38 -14.19 -4.63
N LEU A 119 6.82 -13.50 -3.56
CA LEU A 119 7.99 -13.83 -2.75
C LEU A 119 7.69 -14.90 -1.69
#